data_AF-A0A3D1T756-F1
#
_entry.id   AF-A0A3D1T756-F1
#
_cell.length_a   1.000
_cell.length_b   1.000
_cell.length_c   1.000
_cell.angle_alpha   90.00
_cell.angle_beta   90.00
_cell.angle_gamma   90.00
#
_symmetry.space_group_name_H-M   'P 1'
#
loop_
_entity.id
_entity.type
_entity.pdbx_description
1 polymer ?
#
loop_
_entity_poly.entity_id
_entity_poly.type
_entity_poly.pdbx_seq_one_letter_code
_entity_poly.pdbx_strand_id
1 'polypeptide(L)'
;MVAYFSDVPCEEDEWRNAVTAEMCHNCSICIDNCPTWAIRKDRFLIDNQRCLSAINETPGDFPEWLPSSVHHTCYDCLRCQEKCPMNIGHTDKMTERIVFMEQETEMMLQGTPVEHLPEDTKRKIYTLGMSEWYEAIPRNIKALMNI
;
A
#
# COMPACT_ATOMS: atom_id res chain seq x y z
N MET A 1 -5.21 10.87 -0.69
CA MET A 1 -5.91 12.06 -1.23
C MET A 1 -7.12 12.29 -0.35
N VAL A 2 -7.34 13.50 0.13
CA VAL A 2 -8.55 13.85 0.88
C VAL A 2 -9.35 14.79 -0.02
N ALA A 3 -10.63 14.51 -0.19
CA ALA A 3 -11.56 15.36 -0.93
C ALA A 3 -12.60 15.92 0.04
N TYR A 4 -12.97 17.18 -0.14
CA TYR A 4 -14.00 17.85 0.65
C TYR A 4 -15.13 18.24 -0.30
N PHE A 5 -16.36 17.96 0.10
CA PHE A 5 -17.56 18.45 -0.57
C PHE A 5 -18.06 19.69 0.16
N SER A 6 -18.41 20.74 -0.58
CA SER A 6 -18.86 22.02 -0.02
C SER A 6 -19.86 22.68 -0.96
N ASP A 7 -20.84 23.37 -0.39
CA ASP A 7 -21.80 24.21 -1.13
C ASP A 7 -21.23 25.61 -1.44
N VAL A 8 -20.00 25.91 -0.98
CA VAL A 8 -19.32 27.17 -1.30
C VAL A 8 -19.07 27.25 -2.82
N PRO A 9 -19.48 28.34 -3.49
CA PRO A 9 -19.24 28.50 -4.92
C PRO A 9 -17.75 28.44 -5.28
N CYS A 10 -17.41 27.64 -6.29
CA CYS A 10 -16.06 27.60 -6.86
C CYS A 10 -16.00 28.60 -8.02
N GLU A 11 -15.52 29.82 -7.75
CA GLU A 11 -15.51 30.91 -8.75
C GLU A 11 -14.43 30.73 -9.83
N GLU A 12 -13.30 30.12 -9.45
CA GLU A 12 -12.21 29.77 -10.34
C GLU A 12 -12.00 28.26 -10.32
N ASP A 13 -11.78 27.69 -11.50
CA ASP A 13 -11.58 26.27 -11.68
C ASP A 13 -10.31 26.03 -12.50
N GLU A 14 -9.38 25.25 -11.93
CA GLU A 14 -8.12 24.84 -12.57
C GLU A 14 -8.15 23.39 -13.06
N TRP A 15 -9.32 22.76 -13.18
CA TRP A 15 -9.44 21.42 -13.76
C TRP A 15 -8.82 21.40 -15.17
N ARG A 16 -7.92 20.45 -15.36
CA ARG A 16 -7.31 20.15 -16.65
C ARG A 16 -7.74 18.77 -17.12
N ASN A 17 -7.69 18.55 -18.43
CA ASN A 17 -7.86 17.22 -18.99
C ASN A 17 -6.85 16.25 -18.36
N ALA A 18 -7.32 15.03 -18.06
CA ALA A 18 -6.43 13.95 -17.64
C ALA A 18 -5.48 13.60 -18.78
N VAL A 19 -4.19 13.83 -18.57
CA VAL A 19 -3.13 13.54 -19.55
C VAL A 19 -2.05 12.72 -18.90
N THR A 20 -1.44 11.84 -19.69
CA THR A 20 -0.22 11.13 -19.28
C THR A 20 0.93 12.13 -19.19
N ALA A 21 1.72 12.06 -18.12
CA ALA A 21 2.92 12.88 -18.00
C ALA A 21 3.91 12.56 -19.12
N GLU A 22 4.55 13.57 -19.70
CA GLU A 22 5.43 13.39 -20.87
C GLU A 22 6.54 12.35 -20.65
N MET A 23 7.12 12.31 -19.45
CA MET A 23 8.17 11.36 -19.10
C MET A 23 7.69 9.90 -19.12
N CYS A 24 6.38 9.65 -18.96
CA CYS A 24 5.82 8.30 -19.03
C CYS A 24 5.77 7.76 -20.46
N HIS A 25 5.84 8.61 -21.50
CA HIS A 25 5.76 8.16 -22.90
C HIS A 25 6.86 7.16 -23.29
N ASN A 26 8.04 7.26 -22.67
CA ASN A 26 9.19 6.38 -22.93
C ASN A 26 9.66 5.62 -21.67
N CYS A 27 8.90 5.64 -20.58
CA CYS A 27 9.27 5.02 -19.31
C CYS A 27 8.41 3.78 -19.03
N SER A 28 9.04 2.69 -18.60
CA SER A 28 8.36 1.45 -18.19
C SER A 28 8.65 1.03 -16.74
N ILE A 29 9.29 1.89 -15.93
CA ILE A 29 9.79 1.51 -14.60
C ILE A 29 8.72 0.92 -13.69
N CYS A 30 7.53 1.52 -13.64
CA CYS A 30 6.44 1.01 -12.80
C CYS A 30 5.94 -0.37 -13.24
N ILE A 31 5.97 -0.64 -14.55
CA ILE A 31 5.62 -1.94 -15.14
C ILE A 31 6.69 -2.97 -14.79
N ASP A 32 7.95 -2.62 -15.02
CA ASP A 32 9.10 -3.51 -14.85
C ASP A 32 9.33 -3.86 -13.36
N ASN A 33 8.91 -3.00 -12.43
CA ASN A 33 9.02 -3.21 -10.99
C ASN A 33 7.73 -3.74 -10.34
N CYS A 34 6.64 -3.94 -11.07
CA CYS A 34 5.42 -4.49 -10.50
C CYS A 34 5.61 -5.99 -10.20
N PRO A 35 5.62 -6.43 -8.93
CA PRO A 35 6.02 -7.80 -8.58
C PRO A 35 5.02 -8.87 -9.04
N THR A 36 3.77 -8.46 -9.30
CA THR A 36 2.66 -9.34 -9.69
C THR A 36 2.16 -9.09 -11.12
N TRP A 37 2.82 -8.19 -11.85
CA TRP A 37 2.44 -7.76 -13.20
C TRP A 37 0.99 -7.26 -13.28
N ALA A 38 0.56 -6.56 -12.22
CA ALA A 38 -0.72 -5.86 -12.16
C ALA A 38 -0.77 -4.64 -13.08
N ILE A 39 0.38 -3.98 -13.31
CA ILE A 39 0.55 -2.92 -14.30
C ILE A 39 1.08 -3.55 -15.59
N ARG A 40 0.37 -3.38 -16.71
CA ARG A 40 0.70 -4.04 -17.98
C ARG A 40 0.81 -3.01 -19.10
N LYS A 41 1.65 -3.28 -20.11
CA LYS A 41 1.90 -2.35 -21.24
C LYS A 41 0.70 -2.16 -22.16
N ASP A 42 -0.17 -3.15 -22.22
CA ASP A 42 -1.32 -3.24 -23.13
C ASP A 42 -2.60 -2.60 -22.58
N ARG A 43 -2.57 -2.05 -21.36
CA ARG A 43 -3.73 -1.42 -20.71
C ARG A 43 -3.32 -0.25 -19.83
N PHE A 44 -4.17 0.77 -19.81
CA PHE A 44 -4.00 1.93 -18.93
C PHE A 44 -4.33 1.60 -17.47
N LEU A 45 -5.38 0.81 -17.23
CA LEU A 45 -5.88 0.51 -15.89
C LEU A 45 -5.01 -0.51 -15.17
N ILE A 46 -4.79 -0.35 -13.86
CA ILE A 46 -4.16 -1.38 -13.02
C ILE A 46 -5.12 -2.57 -12.88
N ASP A 47 -4.60 -3.79 -12.95
CA ASP A 47 -5.36 -4.99 -12.62
C ASP A 47 -5.44 -5.20 -11.12
N ASN A 48 -6.51 -4.71 -10.49
CA ASN A 48 -6.65 -4.73 -9.04
C ASN A 48 -6.71 -6.15 -8.45
N GLN A 49 -7.16 -7.15 -9.21
CA GLN A 49 -7.16 -8.55 -8.77
C GLN A 49 -5.75 -9.14 -8.65
N ARG A 50 -4.74 -8.47 -9.24
CA ARG A 50 -3.33 -8.86 -9.16
C ARG A 50 -2.51 -7.87 -8.35
N CYS A 51 -3.02 -6.67 -8.05
CA CYS A 51 -2.27 -5.64 -7.36
C CYS A 51 -1.87 -6.12 -5.97
N LEU A 52 -0.56 -6.11 -5.66
CA LEU A 52 -0.09 -6.62 -4.38
C LEU A 52 -0.61 -5.80 -3.19
N SER A 53 -0.86 -4.50 -3.39
CA SER A 53 -1.51 -3.63 -2.40
C SER A 53 -2.89 -4.18 -2.03
N ALA A 54 -3.78 -4.35 -3.03
CA ALA A 54 -5.10 -4.92 -2.83
C ALA A 54 -5.07 -6.35 -2.24
N ILE A 55 -4.11 -7.17 -2.66
CA ILE A 55 -3.93 -8.52 -2.11
C ILE A 55 -3.49 -8.48 -0.65
N ASN A 56 -2.60 -7.56 -0.26
CA ASN A 56 -2.16 -7.40 1.12
C ASN A 56 -3.27 -6.81 2.02
N GLU A 57 -4.26 -6.13 1.44
CA GLU A 57 -5.34 -5.47 2.18
C GLU A 57 -6.60 -6.34 2.31
N THR A 58 -6.80 -7.31 1.42
CA THR A 58 -8.00 -8.17 1.43
C THR A 58 -7.86 -9.32 2.44
N PRO A 59 -8.79 -9.55 3.37
CA PRO A 59 -8.76 -10.72 4.26
C PRO A 59 -8.88 -12.07 3.53
N GLY A 60 -8.52 -13.16 4.22
CA GLY A 60 -8.57 -14.52 3.67
C GLY A 60 -7.24 -15.00 3.09
N ASP A 61 -7.25 -16.13 2.39
CA ASP A 61 -6.03 -16.76 1.88
C ASP A 61 -5.44 -16.01 0.67
N PHE A 62 -4.11 -16.12 0.49
CA PHE A 62 -3.48 -15.64 -0.74
C PHE A 62 -3.99 -16.44 -1.95
N PRO A 63 -4.11 -15.81 -3.13
CA PRO A 63 -4.43 -16.54 -4.35
C PRO A 63 -3.36 -17.60 -4.66
N GLU A 64 -3.77 -18.80 -5.08
CA GLU A 64 -2.85 -19.93 -5.34
C GLU A 64 -1.73 -19.61 -6.36
N TRP A 65 -1.99 -18.70 -7.30
CA TRP A 65 -1.03 -18.30 -8.32
C TRP A 65 0.06 -17.36 -7.80
N LEU A 66 -0.11 -16.80 -6.59
CA LEU A 66 0.79 -15.79 -6.04
C LEU A 66 1.88 -16.47 -5.18
N PRO A 67 3.15 -16.43 -5.60
CA PRO A 67 4.21 -17.01 -4.81
C PRO A 67 4.51 -16.14 -3.58
N SER A 68 4.74 -16.75 -2.42
CA SER A 68 5.01 -16.03 -1.17
C SER A 68 6.20 -15.06 -1.27
N SER A 69 7.17 -15.36 -2.15
CA SER A 69 8.38 -14.55 -2.37
C SER A 69 8.13 -13.14 -2.92
N VAL A 70 6.91 -12.83 -3.40
CA VAL A 70 6.59 -11.46 -3.86
C VAL A 70 6.26 -10.50 -2.72
N HIS A 71 5.89 -11.03 -1.55
CA HIS A 71 5.60 -10.22 -0.38
C HIS A 71 6.90 -9.61 0.16
N HIS A 72 6.89 -8.30 0.34
CA HIS A 72 8.03 -7.51 0.84
C HIS A 72 7.59 -6.39 1.80
N THR A 73 6.29 -6.31 2.07
CA THR A 73 5.66 -5.43 3.06
C THR A 73 4.44 -6.16 3.62
N CYS A 74 4.06 -5.86 4.85
CA CYS A 74 2.90 -6.47 5.50
C CYS A 74 1.59 -5.75 5.15
N TYR A 75 1.68 -4.56 4.55
CA TYR A 75 0.58 -3.68 4.22
C TYR A 75 0.93 -2.90 2.94
N ASP A 76 -0.07 -2.68 2.07
CA ASP A 76 0.08 -1.97 0.79
C ASP A 76 1.18 -2.57 -0.13
N CYS A 77 1.59 -1.86 -1.18
CA CYS A 77 2.76 -2.13 -2.00
C CYS A 77 3.12 -0.86 -2.81
N LEU A 78 4.31 -0.30 -2.58
CA LEU A 78 4.76 0.93 -3.26
C LEU A 78 5.79 0.71 -4.37
N ARG A 79 6.05 -0.53 -4.83
CA ARG A 79 7.10 -0.80 -5.85
C ARG A 79 6.98 0.01 -7.13
N CYS A 80 5.75 0.28 -7.58
CA CYS A 80 5.50 1.10 -8.78
C CYS A 80 5.84 2.59 -8.56
N GLN A 81 5.83 3.06 -7.31
CA GLN A 81 6.11 4.45 -6.93
C GLN A 81 7.54 4.64 -6.44
N GLU A 82 8.10 3.67 -5.72
CA GLU A 82 9.42 3.73 -5.08
C GLU A 82 10.54 4.05 -6.08
N LYS A 83 10.44 3.52 -7.30
CA LYS A 83 11.42 3.76 -8.38
C LYS A 83 10.96 4.78 -9.42
N CYS A 84 9.77 5.38 -9.27
CA CYS A 84 9.26 6.33 -10.23
C CYS A 84 10.14 7.58 -10.29
N PRO A 85 10.66 8.01 -11.47
CA PRO A 85 11.51 9.19 -11.53
C PRO A 85 10.80 10.50 -11.14
N MET A 86 9.46 10.55 -11.25
CA MET A 86 8.67 11.69 -10.75
C MET A 86 8.69 11.81 -9.22
N ASN A 87 9.07 10.75 -8.51
CA ASN A 87 9.14 10.73 -7.04
C ASN A 87 10.56 11.00 -6.50
N ILE A 88 11.54 11.29 -7.38
CA ILE A 88 12.88 11.66 -6.95
C ILE A 88 12.82 12.88 -6.02
N GLY A 89 13.49 12.79 -4.88
CA GLY A 89 13.49 13.84 -3.85
C GLY A 89 12.23 13.87 -2.98
N HIS A 90 11.28 12.96 -3.18
CA HIS A 90 10.09 12.81 -2.31
C HIS A 90 10.14 11.57 -1.43
N THR A 91 10.89 10.54 -1.83
CA THR A 91 10.99 9.25 -1.11
C THR A 91 11.69 9.36 0.24
N ASP A 92 12.52 10.38 0.43
CA ASP A 92 13.40 10.49 1.60
C ASP A 92 12.83 11.44 2.68
N LYS A 93 11.56 11.85 2.53
CA LYS A 93 10.89 12.83 3.40
C LYS A 93 10.18 12.19 4.60
N MET A 94 10.63 11.03 5.06
CA MET A 94 10.03 10.35 6.22
C MET A 94 10.27 11.18 7.49
N THR A 95 9.19 11.67 8.12
CA THR A 95 9.26 12.53 9.30
C THR A 95 9.34 11.75 10.61
N GLU A 96 8.72 10.57 10.65
CA GLU A 96 8.62 9.74 11.84
C GLU A 96 8.74 8.26 11.46
N ARG A 97 9.39 7.48 12.33
CA ARG A 97 9.45 6.02 12.23
C ARG A 97 8.73 5.42 13.42
N ILE A 98 7.71 4.62 13.14
CA ILE A 98 7.01 3.81 14.14
C ILE A 98 7.65 2.43 14.18
N VAL A 99 7.94 1.95 15.39
CA VAL A 99 8.53 0.63 15.62
C VAL A 99 7.60 -0.17 16.53
N PHE A 100 7.32 -1.40 16.11
CA PHE A 100 6.63 -2.40 16.92
C PHE A 100 7.67 -3.28 17.61
N MET A 101 7.47 -3.50 18.91
CA MET A 101 8.27 -4.42 19.71
C MET A 101 7.91 -5.87 19.38
N GLU A 102 8.74 -6.80 19.83
CA GLU A 102 8.54 -8.24 19.61
C GLU A 102 7.17 -8.70 20.13
N GLN A 103 6.80 -8.31 21.36
CA GLN A 103 5.51 -8.67 21.95
C GLN A 103 4.33 -8.11 21.14
N GLU A 104 4.44 -6.89 20.62
CA GLU A 104 3.38 -6.29 19.77
C GLU A 104 3.25 -7.09 18.46
N THR A 105 4.38 -7.44 17.86
CA THR A 105 4.44 -8.24 16.62
C THR A 105 3.86 -9.64 16.83
N GLU A 106 4.11 -10.25 17.99
CA GLU A 106 3.54 -11.55 18.36
C GLU A 106 2.01 -11.48 18.49
N MET A 107 1.47 -10.45 19.14
CA MET A 107 0.02 -10.25 19.23
C MET A 107 -0.61 -10.05 17.85
N MET A 108 0.07 -9.32 16.95
CA MET A 108 -0.35 -9.16 15.55
C MET A 108 -0.30 -10.49 14.79
N LEU A 109 0.75 -11.29 14.94
CA LEU A 109 0.88 -12.62 14.31
C LEU A 109 -0.21 -13.60 14.75
N GLN A 110 -0.66 -13.49 16.00
CA GLN A 110 -1.77 -14.27 16.56
C GLN A 110 -3.14 -13.81 16.06
N GLY A 111 -3.23 -12.68 15.34
CA GLY A 111 -4.49 -12.12 14.89
C GLY A 111 -5.33 -11.51 16.01
N THR A 112 -4.67 -11.03 17.08
CA THR A 112 -5.38 -10.37 18.19
C THR A 112 -6.13 -9.14 17.66
N PRO A 113 -7.47 -9.04 17.85
CA PRO A 113 -8.23 -7.90 17.36
C PRO A 113 -7.70 -6.58 17.93
N VAL A 114 -7.73 -5.50 17.14
CA VAL A 114 -7.12 -4.20 17.49
C VAL A 114 -7.60 -3.70 18.85
N GLU A 115 -8.86 -3.94 19.19
CA GLU A 115 -9.55 -3.51 20.41
C GLU A 115 -8.94 -4.14 21.67
N HIS A 116 -8.32 -5.32 21.53
CA HIS A 116 -7.70 -6.08 22.61
C HIS A 116 -6.18 -5.85 22.73
N LEU A 117 -5.59 -5.05 21.84
CA LEU A 117 -4.17 -4.69 21.92
C LEU A 117 -3.90 -3.66 23.04
N PRO A 118 -2.64 -3.50 23.49
CA PRO A 118 -2.25 -2.38 24.34
C PRO A 118 -2.52 -1.03 23.68
N GLU A 119 -2.80 -0.01 24.49
CA GLU A 119 -3.19 1.32 23.99
C GLU A 119 -2.09 2.00 23.14
N ASP A 120 -0.82 1.76 23.47
CA ASP A 120 0.32 2.22 22.65
C ASP A 120 0.32 1.57 21.26
N THR A 121 0.07 0.26 21.19
CA THR A 121 0.01 -0.49 19.93
C THR A 121 -1.18 -0.05 19.07
N LYS A 122 -2.35 0.17 19.68
CA LYS A 122 -3.52 0.76 18.99
C LYS A 122 -3.16 2.09 18.36
N ARG A 123 -2.55 2.99 19.13
CA ARG A 123 -2.13 4.32 18.63
C ARG A 123 -1.20 4.17 17.42
N LYS A 124 -0.20 3.28 17.47
CA LYS A 124 0.69 3.01 16.33
C LYS A 124 -0.08 2.57 15.09
N ILE A 125 -1.01 1.61 15.23
CA ILE A 125 -1.84 1.09 14.14
C ILE A 125 -2.71 2.18 13.52
N TYR A 126 -3.37 3.00 14.33
CA TYR A 126 -4.20 4.11 13.85
C TYR A 126 -3.37 5.20 13.17
N THR A 127 -2.21 5.58 13.72
CA THR A 127 -1.32 6.57 13.09
C THR A 127 -0.85 6.10 11.71
N LEU A 128 -0.61 4.80 11.54
CA LEU A 128 -0.21 4.21 10.26
C LEU A 128 -1.40 3.99 9.30
N GLY A 129 -2.65 4.21 9.74
CA GLY A 129 -3.85 3.93 8.95
C GLY A 129 -4.06 2.44 8.66
N MET A 130 -3.45 1.56 9.45
CA MET A 130 -3.50 0.10 9.23
C MET A 130 -4.78 -0.54 9.79
N SER A 131 -5.57 0.18 10.58
CA SER A 131 -6.73 -0.38 11.30
C SER A 131 -7.78 -1.01 10.38
N GLU A 132 -8.07 -0.36 9.24
CA GLU A 132 -9.09 -0.83 8.27
C GLU A 132 -8.72 -2.16 7.61
N TRP A 133 -7.43 -2.48 7.55
CA TRP A 133 -6.88 -3.62 6.82
C TRP A 133 -6.22 -4.64 7.76
N TYR A 134 -6.43 -4.47 9.06
CA TYR A 134 -5.68 -5.17 10.09
C TYR A 134 -5.90 -6.70 10.04
N GLU A 135 -7.08 -7.15 9.60
CA GLU A 135 -7.42 -8.58 9.48
C GLU A 135 -6.47 -9.35 8.53
N ALA A 136 -5.91 -8.69 7.51
CA ALA A 136 -4.95 -9.30 6.58
C ALA A 136 -3.51 -9.29 7.08
N ILE A 137 -3.17 -8.44 8.07
CA ILE A 137 -1.79 -8.26 8.54
C ILE A 137 -1.15 -9.55 9.09
N PRO A 138 -1.82 -10.41 9.89
CA PRO A 138 -1.20 -11.59 10.48
C PRO A 138 -0.62 -12.55 9.42
N ARG A 139 -1.39 -12.84 8.37
CA ARG A 139 -0.94 -13.70 7.26
C ARG A 139 0.15 -13.05 6.42
N ASN A 140 0.16 -11.72 6.29
CA ASN A 140 1.20 -11.01 5.57
C ASN A 140 2.52 -11.02 6.32
N ILE A 141 2.51 -10.84 7.65
CA ILE A 141 3.72 -10.96 8.47
C ILE A 141 4.30 -12.38 8.36
N LYS A 142 3.45 -13.43 8.43
CA LYS A 142 3.87 -14.82 8.22
C LYS A 142 4.58 -15.02 6.89
N ALA A 143 4.03 -14.48 5.79
CA ALA A 143 4.66 -14.53 4.48
C ALA A 143 6.05 -13.85 4.44
N LEU A 144 6.23 -12.72 5.13
CA LEU A 144 7.53 -12.04 5.22
C LEU A 144 8.55 -12.80 6.06
N MET A 145 8.09 -13.46 7.12
CA MET A 145 8.92 -14.21 8.05
C MET A 145 9.22 -15.64 7.56
N ASN A 146 8.54 -16.10 6.51
CA ASN A 146 8.59 -17.47 6.00
C ASN A 146 8.20 -18.52 7.06
N ILE A 147 7.11 -18.26 7.79
CA ILE A 147 6.56 -19.15 8.84
C ILE A 147 5.08 -19.44 8.63
#